data_AF-A0A9E6XBH0-F1
#
_entry.id   AF-A0A9E6XBH0-F1
#
_cell.length_a   1.000
_cell.length_b   1.000
_cell.length_c   1.000
_cell.angle_alpha   90.00
_cell.angle_beta   90.00
_cell.angle_gamma   90.00
#
_symmetry.space_group_name_H-M   'P 1'
#
loop_
_entity.id
_entity.type
_entity.pdbx_description
1 polymer ?
#
loop_
_entity_poly.entity_id
_entity_poly.type
_entity_poly.pdbx_seq_one_letter_code
_entity_poly.pdbx_strand_id
1 'polypeptide(L)'
;MANLNWVRVDVNLHSNHKTLELLGQRGGDHAMCVWVFSLGYCGGQGNDGFIPAAALGLMHGRKRDAELLVEVGLWEPVDGGWQIHDWAVYQPSDEESRARSEKARKAAAARWAKQKGAAA
;
A
#
# COMPACT_ATOMS: atom_id res chain seq x y z
N MET A 1 -8.20 5.25 -19.61
CA MET A 1 -7.17 5.43 -18.56
C MET A 1 -7.92 5.54 -17.24
N ALA A 2 -7.94 4.52 -16.41
CA ALA A 2 -8.66 4.61 -15.13
C ALA A 2 -7.69 4.85 -13.96
N ASN A 3 -6.98 5.97 -13.99
CA ASN A 3 -6.57 6.54 -12.71
C ASN A 3 -7.81 7.07 -12.01
N LEU A 4 -7.85 6.91 -10.69
CA LEU A 4 -8.98 7.36 -9.89
C LEU A 4 -8.76 8.82 -9.48
N ASN A 5 -9.76 9.67 -9.72
CA ASN A 5 -9.76 11.04 -9.19
C ASN A 5 -9.98 11.09 -7.67
N TRP A 6 -10.53 10.01 -7.11
CA TRP A 6 -10.82 9.84 -5.68
C TRP A 6 -10.85 8.35 -5.34
N VAL A 7 -10.53 8.02 -4.08
CA VAL A 7 -10.58 6.67 -3.54
C VAL A 7 -11.69 6.54 -2.51
N ARG A 8 -12.27 5.35 -2.39
CA ARG A 8 -13.31 5.07 -1.40
C ARG A 8 -12.68 4.75 -0.05
N VAL A 9 -13.27 5.28 1.01
CA VAL A 9 -12.93 4.95 2.39
C VAL A 9 -14.25 4.69 3.12
N ASP A 10 -14.30 3.60 3.90
CA ASP A 10 -15.50 3.25 4.65
C ASP A 10 -15.81 4.31 5.72
N VAL A 11 -17.09 4.69 5.84
CA VAL A 11 -17.51 5.71 6.82
C VAL A 11 -17.32 5.27 8.28
N ASN A 12 -17.26 3.95 8.51
CA ASN A 12 -17.00 3.33 9.82
C ASN A 12 -15.53 3.01 10.04
N LEU A 13 -14.60 3.55 9.25
CA LEU A 13 -13.16 3.37 9.45
C LEU A 13 -12.73 3.62 10.91
N HIS A 14 -13.33 4.62 11.56
CA HIS A 14 -13.07 4.99 12.94
C HIS A 14 -13.34 3.87 13.97
N SER A 15 -14.20 2.90 13.64
CA SER A 15 -14.57 1.78 14.52
C SER A 15 -14.16 0.42 13.95
N ASN A 16 -13.47 0.40 12.81
CA ASN A 16 -12.90 -0.82 12.27
C ASN A 16 -11.84 -1.40 13.23
N HIS A 17 -11.88 -2.72 13.45
CA HIS A 17 -10.98 -3.39 14.39
C HIS A 17 -9.49 -3.19 14.05
N LYS A 18 -9.09 -3.23 12.76
CA LYS A 18 -7.70 -3.00 12.33
C LYS A 18 -7.27 -1.56 12.61
N THR A 19 -8.17 -0.59 12.41
CA THR A 19 -7.90 0.82 12.72
C THR A 19 -7.75 1.05 14.21
N LEU A 20 -8.65 0.49 15.03
CA LEU A 20 -8.56 0.60 16.49
C LEU A 20 -7.29 -0.04 17.03
N GLU A 21 -6.94 -1.23 16.53
CA GLU A 21 -5.72 -1.93 16.89
C GLU A 21 -4.47 -1.11 16.52
N LEU A 22 -4.43 -0.58 15.29
CA LEU A 22 -3.32 0.27 14.84
C LEU A 22 -3.16 1.51 15.72
N LEU A 23 -4.24 2.25 15.96
CA LEU A 23 -4.22 3.49 16.75
C LEU A 23 -3.87 3.26 18.22
N GLY A 24 -4.06 2.03 18.74
CA GLY A 24 -3.60 1.64 20.05
C GLY A 24 -2.07 1.47 20.15
N GLN A 25 -1.37 1.34 19.03
CA GLN A 25 0.07 1.16 18.99
C GLN A 25 0.83 2.50 18.99
N ARG A 26 2.04 2.50 19.58
CA ARG A 26 2.93 3.67 19.51
C ARG A 26 3.31 3.97 18.06
N GLY A 27 2.93 5.16 17.58
CA GLY A 27 3.15 5.61 16.20
C GLY A 27 2.09 5.13 15.20
N GLY A 28 1.01 4.48 15.68
CA GLY A 28 -0.09 4.03 14.84
C GLY A 28 -0.88 5.16 14.18
N ASP A 29 -0.96 6.32 14.82
CA ASP A 29 -1.52 7.55 14.27
C ASP A 29 -0.79 7.99 12.98
N HIS A 30 0.54 7.97 13.01
CA HIS A 30 1.35 8.27 11.84
C HIS A 30 1.20 7.20 10.75
N ALA A 31 1.22 5.91 11.13
CA ALA A 31 0.98 4.83 10.19
C ALA A 31 -0.42 4.90 9.53
N MET A 32 -1.43 5.35 10.27
CA MET A 32 -2.77 5.58 9.74
C MET A 32 -2.78 6.69 8.68
N CYS A 33 -2.05 7.79 8.90
CA CYS A 33 -1.84 8.82 7.88
C CYS A 33 -1.17 8.25 6.63
N VAL A 34 -0.11 7.44 6.79
CA VAL A 34 0.59 6.78 5.68
C VAL A 34 -0.36 5.89 4.87
N TRP A 35 -1.25 5.15 5.54
CA TRP A 35 -2.26 4.34 4.86
C TRP A 35 -3.19 5.21 3.99
N VAL A 36 -3.68 6.34 4.50
CA VAL A 36 -4.51 7.26 3.71
C VAL A 36 -3.76 7.81 2.49
N PHE A 37 -2.51 8.26 2.67
CA PHE A 37 -1.67 8.71 1.55
C PHE A 37 -1.45 7.59 0.51
N SER A 38 -1.32 6.34 0.96
CA SER A 38 -1.14 5.21 0.07
C SER A 38 -2.34 4.91 -0.80
N LEU A 39 -3.57 5.09 -0.28
CA LEU A 39 -4.77 4.96 -1.09
C LEU A 39 -4.76 5.99 -2.23
N GLY A 40 -4.46 7.26 -1.91
CA GLY A 40 -4.37 8.33 -2.90
C GLY A 40 -3.28 8.06 -3.95
N TYR A 41 -2.11 7.59 -3.52
CA TYR A 41 -1.03 7.19 -4.42
C TYR A 41 -1.49 6.09 -5.39
N CYS A 42 -2.04 4.99 -4.88
CA CYS A 42 -2.47 3.87 -5.70
C CYS A 42 -3.61 4.23 -6.66
N GLY A 43 -4.57 5.04 -6.18
CA GLY A 43 -5.67 5.54 -6.99
C GLY A 43 -5.18 6.43 -8.14
N GLY A 44 -4.30 7.40 -7.85
CA GLY A 44 -3.74 8.30 -8.86
C GLY A 44 -2.84 7.60 -9.89
N GLN A 45 -2.12 6.55 -9.48
CA GLN A 45 -1.29 5.74 -10.37
C GLN A 45 -2.09 4.70 -11.17
N GLY A 46 -3.29 4.33 -10.71
CA GLY A 46 -4.09 3.25 -11.27
C GLY A 46 -3.34 1.92 -11.24
N ASN A 47 -2.60 1.66 -10.15
CA ASN A 47 -1.71 0.51 -9.99
C ASN A 47 -2.32 -0.59 -9.10
N ASP A 48 -3.64 -0.59 -8.97
CA ASP A 48 -4.41 -1.63 -8.30
C ASP A 48 -3.95 -1.93 -6.85
N GLY A 49 -3.60 -0.88 -6.10
CA GLY A 49 -3.23 -1.00 -4.68
C GLY A 49 -1.78 -1.44 -4.45
N PHE A 50 -0.95 -1.57 -5.48
CA PHE A 50 0.46 -1.93 -5.31
C PHE A 50 1.32 -0.74 -4.90
N ILE A 51 2.16 -0.94 -3.88
CA ILE A 51 3.07 0.04 -3.32
C ILE A 51 4.51 -0.47 -3.44
N PRO A 52 5.32 0.06 -4.37
CA PRO A 52 6.74 -0.28 -4.44
C PRO A 52 7.48 0.16 -3.17
N ALA A 53 8.44 -0.63 -2.68
CA ALA A 53 9.23 -0.29 -1.50
C ALA A 53 9.92 1.08 -1.61
N ALA A 54 10.39 1.43 -2.82
CA ALA A 54 11.01 2.72 -3.11
C ALA A 54 10.04 3.91 -3.05
N ALA A 55 8.73 3.67 -3.12
CA ALA A 55 7.71 4.71 -3.05
C ALA A 55 7.29 5.04 -1.61
N LEU A 56 7.73 4.26 -0.60
CA LEU A 56 7.28 4.43 0.79
C LEU A 56 7.44 5.87 1.31
N GLY A 57 8.58 6.50 1.03
CA GLY A 57 8.86 7.88 1.44
C GLY A 57 7.97 8.93 0.75
N LEU A 58 7.41 8.64 -0.43
CA LEU A 58 6.48 9.55 -1.12
C LEU A 58 5.14 9.72 -0.37
N MET A 59 4.79 8.75 0.47
CA MET A 59 3.59 8.76 1.31
C MET A 59 3.95 9.11 2.76
N HIS A 60 5.11 9.75 2.96
CA HIS A 60 5.69 10.07 4.27
C HIS A 60 5.97 8.84 5.16
N GLY A 61 5.97 7.63 4.57
CA GLY A 61 6.13 6.39 5.31
C GLY A 61 7.58 6.12 5.73
N ARG A 62 7.72 5.53 6.91
CA ARG A 62 8.96 4.93 7.43
C ARG A 62 8.79 3.41 7.46
N LYS A 63 9.91 2.68 7.55
CA LYS A 63 9.87 1.22 7.65
C LYS A 63 8.97 0.73 8.80
N ARG A 64 9.02 1.40 9.95
CA ARG A 64 8.14 1.09 11.10
C ARG A 64 6.66 1.26 10.78
N ASP A 65 6.28 2.27 10.00
CA ASP A 65 4.88 2.47 9.62
C ASP A 65 4.39 1.32 8.73
N ALA A 66 5.22 0.89 7.78
CA ALA A 66 4.91 -0.26 6.92
C ALA A 66 4.82 -1.57 7.73
N GLU A 67 5.70 -1.78 8.71
CA GLU A 67 5.65 -2.93 9.62
C GLU A 67 4.34 -2.95 10.41
N LEU A 68 3.93 -1.80 10.98
CA LEU A 68 2.66 -1.65 11.70
C LEU A 68 1.45 -1.94 10.80
N LEU A 69 1.44 -1.41 9.57
CA LEU A 69 0.35 -1.61 8.62
C LEU A 69 0.22 -3.07 8.16
N VAL A 70 1.35 -3.77 8.04
CA VAL A 70 1.37 -5.22 7.77
C VAL A 70 0.88 -6.01 8.98
N GLU A 71 1.33 -5.65 10.18
CA GLU A 71 0.96 -6.31 11.43
C GLU A 71 -0.56 -6.34 11.63
N VAL A 72 -1.23 -5.20 11.43
CA VAL A 72 -2.70 -5.07 11.56
C VAL A 72 -3.46 -5.50 10.30
N GLY A 73 -2.76 -5.94 9.25
CA GLY A 73 -3.36 -6.44 8.00
C GLY A 73 -4.07 -5.39 7.16
N LEU A 74 -3.64 -4.13 7.22
CA LEU A 74 -4.07 -3.08 6.28
C LEU A 74 -3.24 -3.11 4.99
N TRP A 75 -1.98 -3.54 5.09
CA TRP A 75 -1.10 -3.86 3.97
C TRP A 75 -0.70 -5.34 4.00
N GLU A 76 -0.41 -5.90 2.84
CA GLU A 76 0.10 -7.25 2.65
C GLU A 76 1.53 -7.18 2.09
N PRO A 77 2.51 -7.88 2.68
CA PRO A 77 3.86 -7.91 2.13
C PRO A 77 3.87 -8.69 0.83
N VAL A 78 4.49 -8.12 -0.21
CA VAL A 78 4.70 -8.77 -1.51
C VAL A 78 6.13 -8.53 -1.99
N ASP A 79 6.56 -9.26 -3.00
CA ASP A 79 7.90 -9.05 -3.56
C ASP A 79 8.07 -7.61 -4.08
N GLY A 80 9.08 -6.92 -3.56
CA GLY A 80 9.43 -5.56 -3.94
C GLY A 80 8.58 -4.46 -3.29
N GLY A 81 7.68 -4.78 -2.34
CA GLY A 81 6.89 -3.77 -1.63
C GLY A 81 5.69 -4.34 -0.88
N TRP A 82 4.55 -3.68 -1.02
CA TRP A 82 3.30 -4.03 -0.34
C TRP A 82 2.10 -3.92 -1.27
N GLN A 83 1.03 -4.62 -0.92
CA GLN A 83 -0.29 -4.53 -1.54
C GLN A 83 -1.27 -3.98 -0.50
N ILE A 84 -2.13 -3.04 -0.88
CA ILE A 84 -3.24 -2.61 -0.02
C ILE A 84 -4.26 -3.74 0.04
N HIS A 85 -4.60 -4.16 1.25
CA HIS A 85 -5.54 -5.25 1.50
C HIS A 85 -6.91 -4.96 0.87
N ASP A 86 -7.49 -5.96 0.20
CA ASP A 86 -8.82 -5.92 -0.44
C ASP A 86 -9.05 -4.76 -1.42
N TRP A 87 -7.99 -4.23 -2.05
CA TRP A 87 -8.12 -3.12 -2.99
C TRP A 87 -9.20 -3.35 -4.05
N ALA A 88 -9.20 -4.51 -4.72
CA ALA A 88 -10.15 -4.84 -5.78
C ALA A 88 -11.60 -5.05 -5.31
N VAL A 89 -11.81 -5.23 -4.00
CA VAL A 89 -13.16 -5.34 -3.40
C VAL A 89 -13.77 -3.95 -3.27
N TYR A 90 -12.96 -2.98 -2.83
CA TYR A 90 -13.47 -1.66 -2.46
C TYR A 90 -13.27 -0.60 -3.55
N GLN A 91 -12.24 -0.72 -4.37
CA GLN A 91 -11.92 0.25 -5.42
C GLN A 91 -12.24 -0.31 -6.81
N PRO A 92 -12.65 0.55 -7.76
CA PRO A 92 -12.74 0.16 -9.15
C PRO A 92 -11.37 -0.32 -9.66
N SER A 93 -11.35 -1.53 -10.22
CA SER A 93 -10.16 -2.13 -10.82
C SER A 93 -10.54 -2.73 -12.18
N ASP A 94 -9.84 -2.32 -13.23
CA ASP A 94 -10.01 -2.87 -14.56
C ASP A 94 -8.83 -3.77 -14.96
N GLU A 95 -8.92 -4.40 -16.13
CA GLU A 95 -7.85 -5.25 -16.64
C GLU A 95 -6.55 -4.48 -16.91
N GLU A 96 -6.64 -3.22 -17.32
CA GLU A 96 -5.48 -2.37 -17.61
C GLU A 96 -4.70 -2.05 -16.33
N SER A 97 -5.41 -1.68 -15.25
CA SER A 97 -4.85 -1.41 -13.93
C SER A 97 -4.21 -2.65 -13.32
N ARG A 98 -4.87 -3.81 -13.42
CA ARG A 98 -4.30 -5.10 -12.97
C ARG A 98 -3.02 -5.45 -13.73
N ALA A 99 -3.03 -5.32 -15.05
CA ALA A 99 -1.84 -5.59 -15.88
C ALA A 99 -0.68 -4.64 -15.55
N ARG A 100 -0.98 -3.36 -15.30
CA ARG A 100 0.00 -2.35 -14.88
C ARG A 100 0.59 -2.69 -13.51
N SER A 101 -0.26 -3.06 -12.56
CA SER A 101 0.14 -3.49 -11.21
C SER A 101 1.08 -4.69 -11.27
N GLU A 102 0.70 -5.74 -12.00
CA GLU A 102 1.52 -6.95 -12.18
C GLU A 102 2.89 -6.65 -12.79
N LYS A 103 2.93 -5.79 -13.82
CA LYS A 103 4.20 -5.35 -14.43
C LYS A 103 5.06 -4.57 -13.44
N ALA A 104 4.46 -3.66 -12.66
CA ALA A 104 5.16 -2.87 -11.65
C ALA A 104 5.71 -3.77 -10.53
N ARG A 105 4.94 -4.74 -10.07
CA ARG A 105 5.34 -5.72 -9.05
C ARG A 105 6.54 -6.54 -9.51
N LYS A 106 6.49 -7.11 -10.72
CA LYS A 106 7.61 -7.88 -11.29
C LYS A 106 8.88 -7.02 -11.43
N ALA A 107 8.76 -5.78 -11.88
CA ALA A 107 9.88 -4.87 -11.99
C ALA A 107 10.47 -4.48 -10.62
N ALA A 108 9.62 -4.24 -9.63
CA ALA A 108 10.03 -3.93 -8.26
C ALA A 108 10.73 -5.12 -7.61
N ALA A 109 10.18 -6.33 -7.74
CA ALA A 109 10.76 -7.58 -7.25
C ALA A 109 12.18 -7.79 -7.81
N ALA A 110 12.37 -7.64 -9.12
CA ALA A 110 13.67 -7.81 -9.76
C ALA A 110 14.72 -6.79 -9.25
N ARG A 111 14.33 -5.52 -9.08
CA ARG A 111 15.21 -4.48 -8.53
C ARG A 111 15.60 -4.76 -7.08
N TRP A 112 14.63 -5.20 -6.28
CA TRP A 112 14.84 -5.54 -4.87
C TRP A 112 15.76 -6.74 -4.69
N ALA A 113 15.59 -7.79 -5.50
CA ALA A 113 16.47 -8.95 -5.52
C ALA A 113 17.93 -8.56 -5.84
N LYS A 114 18.14 -7.67 -6.83
CA LYS A 114 19.47 -7.15 -7.17
C LYS A 114 20.10 -6.35 -6.02
N GLN A 115 19.31 -5.55 -5.29
CA GLN A 115 19.81 -4.81 -4.13
C GLN A 115 20.21 -5.72 -2.97
N LYS A 116 19.41 -6.76 -2.67
CA LYS A 116 19.76 -7.76 -1.65
C LYS A 116 21.03 -8.53 -2.02
N GLY A 117 21.19 -8.93 -3.28
CA GLY A 117 22.38 -9.65 -3.75
C GLY A 117 23.65 -8.80 -3.83
N ALA A 118 23.53 -7.47 -3.83
CA ALA A 118 24.68 -6.56 -3.77
C ALA A 118 25.10 -6.19 -2.33
N ALA A 119 24.26 -6.52 -1.34
CA ALA A 119 24.50 -6.27 0.08
C ALA A 119 24.91 -7.53 0.87
N ALA A 120 25.07 -8.66 0.17
CA ALA A 120 25.55 -9.94 0.68
C ALA A 120 26.92 -10.25 0.08
#